data_AF-A0A235F614-F1
#
_entry.id   AF-A0A235F614-F1
#
_cell.length_a   1.000
_cell.length_b   1.000
_cell.length_c   1.000
_cell.angle_alpha   90.00
_cell.angle_beta   90.00
_cell.angle_gamma   90.00
#
_symmetry.space_group_name_H-M   'P 1'
#
loop_
_entity.id
_entity.type
_entity.pdbx_description
1 polymer ?
#
loop_
_entity_poly.entity_id
_entity_poly.type
_entity_poly.pdbx_seq_one_letter_code
_entity_poly.pdbx_strand_id
1 'polypeptide(L)' 'MGEKQLYLSRLGLWMEKHNLHSEWLASQSGVKKSTIEMLSRTNYKKPNMLVMRKIYSSLKKVDHTIKLSDFWDVRSLKQ' A
#
# COMPACT_ATOMS: atom_id res chain seq x y z
N MET A 1 24.25 2.93 -4.77
CA MET A 1 22.96 2.66 -4.10
C MET A 1 21.92 2.56 -5.21
N GLY A 2 21.75 1.39 -5.82
CA GLY A 2 20.69 0.46 -5.45
C GLY A 2 19.52 0.57 -6.44
N GLU A 3 19.78 0.33 -7.73
CA GLU A 3 18.75 0.26 -8.77
C GLU A 3 17.85 -0.96 -8.51
N LYS A 4 16.81 -0.78 -7.68
CA LYS A 4 15.76 -1.78 -7.52
C LYS A 4 14.69 -1.52 -8.56
N GLN A 5 14.93 -2.02 -9.76
CA GLN A 5 13.88 -2.16 -10.76
C GLN A 5 12.95 -3.30 -10.30
N LEU A 6 12.04 -2.97 -9.38
CA LEU A 6 10.98 -3.86 -8.91
C LEU A 6 9.69 -3.47 -9.63
N TYR A 7 8.96 -4.46 -10.12
CA TYR A 7 7.59 -4.28 -10.59
C TYR A 7 6.74 -3.86 -9.39
N LEU A 8 6.62 -2.56 -9.18
CA LEU A 8 5.89 -2.00 -8.05
C LEU A 8 4.39 -2.03 -8.34
N SER A 9 3.62 -2.42 -7.34
CA SER A 9 2.17 -2.25 -7.35
C SER A 9 1.83 -0.76 -7.30
N ARG A 10 0.54 -0.41 -7.47
CA ARG A 10 0.11 0.99 -7.28
C ARG A 10 0.50 1.52 -5.89
N LEU A 11 0.45 0.67 -4.86
CA LEU A 11 0.95 0.99 -3.53
C LEU A 11 2.46 1.23 -3.54
N GLY A 12 3.24 0.33 -4.13
CA GLY A 12 4.69 0.46 -4.20
C GLY A 12 5.14 1.73 -4.92
N LEU A 13 4.54 2.04 -6.08
CA LEU A 13 4.84 3.26 -6.84
C LEU A 13 4.54 4.53 -6.04
N TRP A 14 3.42 4.54 -5.32
CA TRP A 14 3.06 5.67 -4.49
C TRP A 14 4.02 5.83 -3.30
N MET A 15 4.45 4.73 -2.68
CA MET A 15 5.43 4.76 -1.59
C MET A 15 6.78 5.33 -2.06
N GLU A 16 7.28 4.90 -3.20
CA GLU A 16 8.52 5.44 -3.79
C GLU A 16 8.38 6.94 -4.09
N LYS A 17 7.25 7.36 -4.67
CA LYS A 17 6.99 8.79 -4.96
C LYS A 17 7.03 9.66 -3.70
N HIS A 18 6.65 9.12 -2.54
CA HIS A 18 6.64 9.82 -1.26
C HIS A 18 7.88 9.51 -0.40
N ASN A 19 8.88 8.79 -0.92
CA ASN A 19 10.06 8.32 -0.17
C ASN A 19 9.68 7.59 1.13
N LEU A 20 8.62 6.78 1.10
CA LEU A 20 8.12 6.04 2.26
C LEU A 20 8.62 4.60 2.27
N HIS A 21 9.17 4.19 3.40
CA HIS A 21 9.68 2.84 3.59
C HIS A 21 8.62 1.88 4.15
N SER A 22 8.72 0.60 3.78
CA SER A 22 7.87 -0.48 4.29
C SER A 22 7.86 -0.58 5.81
N GLU A 23 8.98 -0.22 6.46
CA GLU A 23 9.14 -0.24 7.91
C GLU A 23 8.28 0.81 8.60
N TRP A 24 8.26 2.02 8.05
CA TRP A 24 7.40 3.10 8.53
C TRP A 24 5.93 2.70 8.44
N LEU A 25 5.53 2.15 7.29
CA LEU A 25 4.15 1.74 7.07
C LEU A 25 3.75 0.58 7.99
N ALA A 26 4.67 -0.35 8.29
CA ALA A 26 4.43 -1.44 9.22
C ALA A 26 4.18 -0.93 10.65
N SER A 27 5.01 0.01 11.11
CA SER A 27 4.85 0.65 12.42
C SER A 27 3.54 1.43 12.52
N GLN A 28 3.17 2.18 11.48
CA GLN A 28 1.96 3.01 11.50
C GLN A 28 0.65 2.24 11.32
N SER A 29 0.65 1.16 10.53
CA SER A 29 -0.55 0.39 10.19
C SER A 29 -0.76 -0.83 11.09
N GLY A 30 0.27 -1.27 11.82
CA GLY A 30 0.27 -2.53 12.56
C GLY A 30 0.22 -3.76 11.66
N VAL A 31 0.51 -3.61 10.36
CA VAL A 31 0.61 -4.71 9.39
C VAL A 31 2.07 -5.16 9.34
N LYS A 32 2.30 -6.48 9.23
CA LYS A 32 3.66 -7.02 9.14
C LYS A 32 4.41 -6.43 7.95
N LYS A 33 5.68 -6.05 8.16
CA LYS A 33 6.58 -5.53 7.10
C LYS A 33 6.59 -6.44 5.87
N SER A 34 6.71 -7.76 6.05
CA SER A 34 6.72 -8.73 4.95
C SER A 34 5.42 -8.70 4.13
N THR A 35 4.27 -8.43 4.76
CA THR A 35 2.99 -8.28 4.06
C THR A 35 2.97 -7.00 3.25
N ILE A 36 3.44 -5.88 3.80
CA ILE A 36 3.55 -4.61 3.07
C ILE A 36 4.49 -4.76 1.88
N GLU A 37 5.68 -5.33 2.07
CA GLU A 37 6.63 -5.54 0.98
C GLU A 37 6.06 -6.44 -0.12
N MET A 38 5.32 -7.48 0.25
CA MET A 38 4.61 -8.32 -0.71
C MET A 38 3.58 -7.49 -1.49
N LEU A 39 2.74 -6.73 -0.80
CA LEU A 39 1.70 -5.88 -1.41
C LEU A 39 2.26 -4.77 -2.28
N SER A 40 3.42 -4.21 -1.94
CA SER A 40 4.10 -3.18 -2.72
C SER A 40 4.75 -3.74 -3.99
N ARG A 41 5.00 -5.06 -4.07
CA ARG A 41 5.62 -5.73 -5.21
C ARG A 41 4.66 -6.54 -6.07
N THR A 42 3.43 -6.80 -5.60
CA THR A 42 2.45 -7.61 -6.35
C THR A 42 1.10 -6.92 -6.46
N ASN A 43 0.59 -6.83 -7.68
CA ASN A 43 -0.80 -6.42 -7.94
C ASN A 43 -1.76 -7.62 -7.93
N TYR A 44 -1.24 -8.85 -7.91
CA TYR A 44 -2.05 -10.07 -8.07
C TYR A 44 -2.77 -10.46 -6.78
N LYS A 45 -2.14 -10.25 -5.62
CA LYS A 45 -2.74 -10.54 -4.32
C LYS A 45 -3.37 -9.29 -3.73
N LYS A 46 -4.71 -9.22 -3.77
CA LYS A 46 -5.46 -8.23 -3.00
C LYS A 46 -5.50 -8.66 -1.53
N PRO A 47 -5.06 -7.82 -0.58
CA PRO A 47 -5.19 -8.11 0.84
C PRO A 47 -6.67 -8.09 1.25
N ASN A 48 -6.98 -8.55 2.47
CA ASN A 48 -8.35 -8.40 2.97
C ASN A 48 -8.69 -6.91 3.20
N MET A 49 -9.98 -6.59 3.23
CA MET A 49 -10.46 -5.22 3.44
C MET A 49 -9.94 -4.60 4.74
N LEU A 50 -9.72 -5.39 5.79
CA LEU A 50 -9.16 -4.91 7.06
C LEU A 50 -7.73 -4.40 6.91
N VAL A 51 -6.86 -5.15 6.24
CA VAL A 51 -5.46 -4.76 5.97
C VAL A 51 -5.43 -3.56 5.03
N MET A 52 -6.27 -3.55 3.98
CA MET A 52 -6.43 -2.39 3.09
C MET A 52 -6.77 -1.12 3.88
N ARG A 53 -7.78 -1.19 4.76
CA ARG A 53 -8.18 -0.05 5.60
C ARG A 53 -7.08 0.39 6.57
N LYS A 54 -6.38 -0.55 7.21
CA LYS A 54 -5.25 -0.22 8.11
C LYS A 54 -4.16 0.56 7.38
N ILE A 55 -3.73 0.03 6.23
CA ILE A 55 -2.72 0.69 5.39
C ILE A 55 -3.23 2.06 4.94
N TYR A 56 -4.44 2.12 4.37
CA TYR A 56 -5.05 3.36 3.89
C TYR A 56 -5.12 4.44 4.98
N SER A 57 -5.59 4.09 6.18
CA SER A 57 -5.65 5.04 7.30
C SER A 57 -4.27 5.59 7.68
N SER A 58 -3.21 4.78 7.58
CA SER A 58 -1.84 5.26 7.79
C SER A 58 -1.36 6.18 6.68
N LEU A 59 -1.64 5.82 5.43
CA LEU A 59 -1.29 6.66 4.27
C LEU A 59 -2.04 8.00 4.28
N LYS A 60 -3.29 7.99 4.74
CA LYS A 60 -4.12 9.18 4.86
C LYS A 60 -3.58 10.21 5.85
N LYS A 61 -2.67 9.82 6.75
CA LYS A 61 -1.95 10.78 7.62
C LYS A 61 -0.88 11.58 6.87
N VAL A 62 -0.42 11.08 5.73
CA VAL A 62 0.61 11.71 4.90
C VAL A 62 -0.05 12.53 3.80
N ASP A 63 -1.02 11.93 3.10
CA ASP A 63 -1.76 12.58 2.04
C ASP A 63 -3.26 12.29 2.20
N HIS A 64 -4.04 13.35 2.43
CA HIS A 64 -5.46 13.23 2.73
C HIS A 64 -6.31 13.07 1.45
N THR A 65 -5.71 13.29 0.28
CA THR A 65 -6.38 13.29 -1.03
C THR A 65 -6.50 11.89 -1.64
N ILE A 66 -5.71 10.95 -1.14
CA ILE A 66 -5.68 9.56 -1.63
C ILE A 66 -6.99 8.82 -1.33
N LYS A 67 -7.35 7.92 -2.25
CA LYS A 67 -8.50 7.03 -2.14
C LYS A 67 -8.04 5.58 -2.12
N LEU A 68 -8.84 4.71 -1.51
CA LEU A 68 -8.55 3.29 -1.48
C LEU A 68 -8.44 2.68 -2.89
N SER A 69 -9.25 3.20 -3.82
CA SER A 69 -9.26 2.84 -5.24
C SER A 69 -7.97 3.15 -5.99
N ASP A 70 -7.16 4.10 -5.50
CA ASP A 70 -5.87 4.44 -6.11
C ASP A 70 -4.87 3.29 -5.94
N PHE A 71 -5.02 2.51 -4.87
CA PHE A 71 -4.11 1.40 -4.53
C PHE A 71 -4.68 0.05 -4.94
N TRP A 72 -5.96 -0.18 -4.68
CA TRP A 72 -6.63 -1.45 -4.94
C TRP A 72 -7.94 -1.22 -5.66
N ASP A 73 -8.21 -2.01 -6.71
CA ASP A 73 -9.51 -1.95 -7.37
C ASP A 73 -10.59 -2.52 -6.45
N VAL A 74 -11.35 -1.62 -5.82
CA VAL A 74 -12.45 -1.90 -4.89
C VAL A 74 -13.82 -1.90 -5.59
N ARG A 75 -13.87 -1.98 -6.93
CA ARG A 75 -15.13 -2.22 -7.66
C ARG A 75 -15.64 -3.65 -7.45
N SER A 76 -16.10 -3.95 -6.24
CA SER A 76 -17.04 -5.04 -5.92
C SER A 76 -17.73 -4.71 -4.60
N LEU A 77 -18.66 -3.76 -4.66
CA LEU A 77 -19.86 -3.70 -3.82
C LEU A 77 -20.95 -3.19 -4.76
N LYS A 78 -21.45 -4.11 -5.58
CA LYS A 78 -22.81 -4.00 -6.12
C LYS A 78 -23.73 -4.66 -5.10
N GLN A 79 -24.78 -3.92 -4.76
CA GLN A 79 -25.93 -4.21 -3.91
C GLN A 79 -25.71 -4.08 -2.41
#